data_AF-A0A3P3XL16-F1
#
_entry.id   AF-A0A3P3XL16-F1
#
_cell.length_a   1.000
_cell.length_b   1.000
_cell.length_c   1.000
_cell.angle_alpha   90.00
_cell.angle_beta   90.00
_cell.angle_gamma   90.00
#
_symmetry.space_group_name_H-M   'P 1'
#
loop_
_entity.id
_entity.type
_entity.pdbx_description
1 polymer ?
#
loop_
_entity_poly.entity_id
_entity_poly.type
_entity_poly.pdbx_seq_one_letter_code
_entity_poly.pdbx_strand_id
1 'polypeptide(L)'
;MKHRNQMQRWGKVLPAYFILLFLSIIMLFPFVWMLSSSLKDVTQIYRLKLFPERPTLENYRYILFSASTKFPQWFLNSVIVAICTTASVLFFDSLVGYTLAKFRFPGKKIVFFLIISTLMIPTEMLVIPWYAMARALKWVNTYWGIMFPGMISAFGVFLMRQFMSTIPDDLIDAA
;
A
#
# COMPACT_ATOMS: atom_id res chain seq x y z
N MET A 1 -28.11 18.64 -35.44
CA MET A 1 -27.37 17.35 -35.49
C MET A 1 -26.67 16.93 -34.17
N LYS A 2 -26.53 17.80 -33.14
CA LYS A 2 -25.84 17.45 -31.86
C LYS A 2 -26.58 16.50 -30.91
N HIS A 3 -27.91 16.38 -30.99
CA HIS A 3 -28.73 15.57 -30.06
C HIS A 3 -28.85 14.08 -30.42
N ARG A 4 -28.62 13.71 -31.69
CA ARG A 4 -28.75 12.31 -32.14
C ARG A 4 -27.60 11.40 -31.65
N ASN A 5 -26.47 12.01 -31.25
CA ASN A 5 -25.30 11.33 -30.68
C ASN A 5 -25.44 11.00 -29.18
N GLN A 6 -26.39 11.59 -28.45
CA GLN A 6 -26.54 11.31 -27.02
C GLN A 6 -27.19 9.94 -26.79
N MET A 7 -28.28 9.60 -27.49
CA MET A 7 -28.97 8.30 -27.32
C MET A 7 -28.09 7.09 -27.71
N GLN A 8 -27.23 7.20 -28.72
CA GLN A 8 -26.23 6.17 -29.05
C GLN A 8 -25.11 6.05 -27.99
N ARG A 9 -24.82 7.13 -27.25
CA ARG A 9 -23.88 7.13 -26.13
C ARG A 9 -24.46 6.39 -24.92
N TRP A 10 -25.75 6.60 -24.61
CA TRP A 10 -26.45 5.92 -23.50
C TRP A 10 -26.51 4.39 -23.69
N GLY A 11 -26.77 3.92 -24.90
CA GLY A 11 -26.76 2.48 -25.22
C GLY A 11 -25.39 1.80 -25.06
N LYS A 12 -24.29 2.55 -25.20
CA LYS A 12 -22.91 2.03 -24.99
C LYS A 12 -22.43 2.12 -23.54
N VAL A 13 -22.92 3.09 -22.76
CA VAL A 13 -22.51 3.24 -21.35
C VAL A 13 -23.31 2.35 -20.40
N LEU A 14 -24.57 2.03 -20.71
CA LEU A 14 -25.41 1.16 -19.87
C LEU A 14 -24.77 -0.22 -19.59
N PRO A 15 -24.22 -0.94 -20.60
CA PRO A 15 -23.47 -2.17 -20.37
C PRO A 15 -22.23 -1.95 -19.51
N ALA A 16 -21.51 -0.84 -19.71
CA ALA A 16 -20.34 -0.51 -18.91
C ALA A 16 -20.70 -0.29 -17.44
N TYR A 17 -21.79 0.43 -17.14
CA TYR A 17 -22.29 0.60 -15.78
C TYR A 17 -22.71 -0.73 -15.15
N PHE A 18 -23.36 -1.61 -15.90
CA PHE A 18 -23.74 -2.93 -15.39
C PHE A 18 -22.52 -3.79 -15.06
N ILE A 19 -21.50 -3.82 -15.93
CA ILE A 19 -20.24 -4.52 -15.70
C ILE A 19 -19.52 -3.93 -14.48
N LEU A 20 -19.43 -2.61 -14.38
CA LEU A 20 -18.80 -1.93 -13.24
C LEU A 20 -19.52 -2.24 -11.94
N LEU A 21 -20.86 -2.23 -11.93
CA LEU A 21 -21.66 -2.57 -10.75
C LEU A 21 -21.43 -4.03 -10.35
N PHE A 22 -21.46 -4.95 -11.30
CA PHE A 22 -21.23 -6.37 -11.06
C PHE A 22 -19.83 -6.64 -10.48
N LEU A 23 -18.79 -6.06 -11.08
CA LEU A 23 -17.42 -6.15 -10.58
C LEU A 23 -17.27 -5.53 -9.19
N SER A 24 -17.94 -4.40 -8.94
CA SER A 24 -17.93 -3.75 -7.62
C SER A 24 -18.56 -4.65 -6.56
N ILE A 25 -19.67 -5.32 -6.85
CA ILE A 25 -20.31 -6.27 -5.92
C ILE A 25 -19.36 -7.42 -5.59
N ILE A 26 -18.71 -8.01 -6.60
CA ILE A 26 -17.73 -9.09 -6.41
C ILE A 26 -16.56 -8.62 -5.53
N MET A 27 -16.02 -7.43 -5.80
CA MET A 27 -14.91 -6.87 -5.03
C MET A 27 -15.29 -6.53 -3.59
N LEU A 28 -16.51 -6.05 -3.35
CA LEU A 28 -16.98 -5.67 -2.02
C LEU A 28 -17.41 -6.87 -1.17
N PHE A 29 -17.82 -7.98 -1.80
CA PHE A 29 -18.27 -9.18 -1.11
C PHE A 29 -17.34 -9.66 0.02
N PRO A 30 -16.01 -9.86 -0.18
CA PRO A 30 -15.12 -10.29 0.90
C PRO A 30 -15.03 -9.28 2.06
N PHE A 31 -15.14 -7.98 1.78
CA PHE A 31 -15.16 -6.96 2.84
C PHE A 31 -16.46 -6.97 3.63
N VAL A 32 -17.61 -7.16 2.97
CA VAL A 32 -18.90 -7.35 3.63
C VAL A 32 -18.87 -8.62 4.50
N TRP A 33 -18.30 -9.70 3.99
CA TRP A 33 -18.11 -10.94 4.75
C TRP A 33 -17.22 -10.74 5.98
N MET A 34 -16.11 -10.00 5.82
CA MET A 34 -15.18 -9.67 6.91
C MET A 34 -15.87 -8.84 8.00
N LEU A 35 -16.57 -7.77 7.62
CA LEU A 35 -17.31 -6.91 8.55
C LEU A 35 -18.39 -7.69 9.29
N SER A 36 -19.19 -8.48 8.58
CA SER A 36 -20.19 -9.33 9.21
C SER A 36 -19.58 -10.34 10.18
N SER A 37 -18.49 -11.00 9.77
CA SER A 37 -17.81 -11.99 10.60
C SER A 37 -17.20 -11.37 11.87
N SER A 38 -16.78 -10.10 11.81
CA SER A 38 -16.30 -9.37 13.00
C SER A 38 -17.38 -9.17 14.07
N LEU A 39 -18.66 -9.22 13.69
CA LEU A 39 -19.83 -9.07 14.56
C LEU A 39 -20.42 -10.42 15.01
N LYS A 40 -19.86 -11.55 14.55
CA LYS A 40 -20.30 -12.89 14.95
C LYS A 40 -19.70 -13.27 16.31
N ASP A 41 -20.48 -14.00 17.09
CA ASP A 41 -19.97 -14.72 18.25
C ASP A 41 -19.04 -15.87 17.82
N VAL A 42 -18.12 -16.29 18.71
CA VAL A 42 -17.15 -17.37 18.47
C VAL A 42 -17.85 -18.66 18.02
N THR A 43 -19.03 -18.96 18.56
CA THR A 43 -19.82 -20.15 18.21
C THR A 43 -20.39 -20.11 16.78
N GLN A 44 -20.41 -18.94 16.13
CA GLN A 44 -20.99 -18.73 14.82
C GLN A 44 -19.95 -18.57 13.70
N ILE A 45 -18.65 -18.56 14.02
CA ILE A 45 -17.57 -18.33 13.05
C ILE A 45 -17.57 -19.38 11.93
N TYR A 46 -17.83 -20.64 12.25
CA TYR A 46 -17.86 -21.74 11.26
C TYR A 46 -19.18 -21.83 10.47
N ARG A 47 -20.17 -20.98 10.77
CA ARG A 47 -21.45 -20.98 10.03
C ARG A 47 -21.32 -20.13 8.76
N LEU A 48 -21.65 -20.73 7.62
CA LEU A 48 -21.72 -20.10 6.28
C LEU A 48 -22.94 -19.17 6.13
N LYS A 49 -23.22 -18.33 7.13
CA LYS A 49 -24.24 -17.28 7.06
C LYS A 49 -23.57 -15.93 6.85
N LEU A 50 -24.05 -15.17 5.86
CA LEU A 50 -23.51 -13.85 5.56
C LEU A 50 -23.82 -12.83 6.66
N PHE A 51 -24.93 -12.95 7.38
CA PHE A 51 -25.30 -12.03 8.47
C PHE A 51 -25.32 -12.77 9.82
N PRO A 52 -24.86 -12.14 10.92
CA PRO A 52 -24.91 -12.73 12.25
C PRO A 52 -26.37 -12.86 12.71
N GLU A 53 -26.71 -13.96 13.40
CA GLU A 53 -28.04 -14.11 14.00
C GLU A 53 -28.19 -13.20 15.24
N ARG A 54 -27.07 -12.93 15.92
CA ARG A 54 -26.99 -12.07 17.10
C ARG A 54 -25.74 -11.19 16.97
N PRO A 55 -25.84 -10.01 16.32
CA PRO A 55 -24.69 -9.11 16.18
C PRO A 55 -24.19 -8.66 17.55
N THR A 56 -22.88 -8.73 17.76
CA THR A 56 -22.22 -8.33 19.01
C THR A 56 -20.98 -7.47 18.76
N LEU A 57 -20.67 -6.58 19.71
CA LEU A 57 -19.44 -5.80 19.74
C LEU A 57 -18.42 -6.35 20.74
N GLU A 58 -18.66 -7.53 21.30
CA GLU A 58 -17.77 -8.15 22.29
C GLU A 58 -16.38 -8.42 21.73
N ASN A 59 -16.25 -8.82 20.46
CA ASN A 59 -14.94 -8.99 19.81
C ASN A 59 -14.13 -7.68 19.85
N TYR A 60 -14.77 -6.54 19.58
CA TYR A 60 -14.14 -5.22 19.62
C TYR A 60 -13.76 -4.81 21.06
N ARG A 61 -14.67 -5.04 22.02
CA ARG A 61 -14.38 -4.76 23.44
C ARG A 61 -13.23 -5.61 23.96
N TYR A 62 -13.22 -6.89 23.57
CA TYR A 62 -12.17 -7.82 23.93
C TYR A 62 -10.82 -7.37 23.37
N ILE A 63 -10.72 -7.06 22.07
CA ILE A 63 -9.43 -6.63 21.49
C ILE A 63 -8.95 -5.27 22.00
N LEU A 64 -9.86 -4.32 22.27
CA LEU A 64 -9.48 -2.95 22.64
C LEU A 64 -9.23 -2.76 24.14
N PHE A 65 -9.96 -3.47 25.00
CA PHE A 65 -9.98 -3.19 26.44
C PHE A 65 -9.63 -4.38 27.33
N SER A 66 -9.53 -5.61 26.79
CA SER A 66 -9.12 -6.75 27.60
C SER A 66 -7.63 -6.70 27.94
N ALA A 67 -7.27 -7.02 29.17
CA ALA A 67 -5.87 -7.18 29.57
C ALA A 67 -5.18 -8.38 28.92
N SER A 68 -5.96 -9.31 28.34
CA SER A 68 -5.45 -10.52 27.66
C SER A 68 -4.82 -10.23 26.29
N THR A 69 -4.88 -8.99 25.82
CA THR A 69 -4.39 -8.59 24.48
C THR A 69 -3.65 -7.26 24.54
N LYS A 70 -2.69 -7.10 23.63
CA LYS A 70 -1.92 -5.86 23.46
C LYS A 70 -2.25 -5.17 22.13
N PHE A 71 -3.43 -5.44 21.58
CA PHE A 71 -3.82 -4.95 20.26
C PHE A 71 -3.66 -3.43 20.08
N PRO A 72 -4.06 -2.56 21.04
CA PRO A 72 -3.85 -1.11 20.89
C PRO A 72 -2.36 -0.75 20.71
N GLN A 73 -1.47 -1.43 21.43
CA GLN A 73 -0.02 -1.24 21.30
C GLN A 73 0.49 -1.75 19.96
N TRP A 74 0.05 -2.93 19.51
CA TRP A 74 0.44 -3.46 18.20
C TRP A 74 -0.06 -2.58 17.04
N PHE A 75 -1.27 -2.06 17.16
CA PHE A 75 -1.81 -1.11 16.19
C PHE A 75 -0.98 0.17 16.15
N LEU A 76 -0.66 0.74 17.32
CA LEU A 76 0.20 1.93 17.41
C LEU A 76 1.59 1.68 16.83
N ASN A 77 2.19 0.51 17.10
CA ASN A 77 3.47 0.11 16.52
C ASN A 77 3.42 0.14 14.98
N SER A 78 2.38 -0.46 14.40
CA SER A 78 2.18 -0.47 12.94
C SER A 78 1.98 0.93 12.39
N VAL A 79 1.22 1.79 13.08
CA VAL A 79 1.01 3.19 12.68
C VAL A 79 2.32 3.97 12.69
N ILE A 80 3.12 3.86 13.75
CA ILE A 80 4.42 4.54 13.85
C ILE A 80 5.34 4.08 12.72
N VAL A 81 5.48 2.76 12.53
CA VAL A 81 6.30 2.18 11.46
C VAL A 81 5.83 2.65 10.08
N ALA A 82 4.52 2.61 9.81
CA ALA A 82 3.96 3.02 8.53
C ALA A 82 4.21 4.51 8.25
N ILE A 83 4.00 5.39 9.23
CA ILE A 83 4.20 6.84 9.07
C ILE A 83 5.68 7.15 8.85
N CYS A 84 6.57 6.61 9.68
CA CYS A 84 8.01 6.85 9.57
C CYS A 84 8.57 6.35 8.23
N THR A 85 8.23 5.12 7.83
CA THR A 85 8.66 4.56 6.56
C THR A 85 8.09 5.36 5.38
N THR A 86 6.82 5.73 5.41
CA THR A 86 6.20 6.54 4.34
C THR A 86 6.84 7.91 4.23
N ALA A 87 7.07 8.61 5.35
CA ALA A 87 7.75 9.90 5.35
C ALA A 87 9.18 9.80 4.80
N SER A 88 9.90 8.76 5.19
CA SER A 88 11.25 8.47 4.67
C SER A 88 11.23 8.24 3.16
N VAL A 89 10.34 7.37 2.68
CA VAL A 89 10.16 7.07 1.25
C VAL A 89 9.81 8.35 0.48
N LEU A 90 8.83 9.13 0.95
CA LEU A 90 8.47 10.40 0.30
C LEU A 90 9.65 11.36 0.23
N PHE A 91 10.47 11.43 1.27
CA PHE A 91 11.65 12.27 1.28
C PHE A 91 12.73 11.73 0.33
N PHE A 92 13.31 10.57 0.61
CA PHE A 92 14.46 10.07 -0.16
C PHE A 92 14.11 9.72 -1.61
N ASP A 93 12.98 9.07 -1.85
CA ASP A 93 12.63 8.62 -3.19
C ASP A 93 12.26 9.79 -4.09
N SER A 94 11.70 10.87 -3.55
CA SER A 94 11.46 12.10 -4.32
C SER A 94 12.77 12.80 -4.68
N LEU A 95 13.74 12.90 -3.75
CA LEU A 95 15.07 13.48 -4.05
C LEU A 95 15.79 12.68 -5.14
N VAL A 96 15.86 11.35 -4.99
CA VAL A 96 16.51 10.47 -5.97
C VAL A 96 15.75 10.48 -7.30
N GLY A 97 14.41 10.38 -7.25
CA GLY A 97 13.55 10.42 -8.42
C GLY A 97 13.70 11.72 -9.20
N TYR A 98 13.74 12.87 -8.52
CA TYR A 98 13.95 14.19 -9.13
C TYR A 98 15.32 14.28 -9.77
N THR A 99 16.37 13.86 -9.06
CA THR A 99 17.75 13.83 -9.58
C THR A 99 17.84 12.97 -10.84
N LEU A 100 17.23 11.79 -10.82
CA LEU A 100 17.20 10.87 -11.96
C LEU A 100 16.20 11.25 -13.06
N ALA A 101 15.30 12.22 -12.83
CA ALA A 101 14.45 12.79 -13.86
C ALA A 101 15.14 13.98 -14.52
N LYS A 102 15.51 15.00 -13.74
CA LYS A 102 15.85 16.35 -14.23
C LYS A 102 17.35 16.61 -14.41
N PHE A 103 18.21 16.09 -13.54
CA PHE A 103 19.65 16.36 -13.65
C PHE A 103 20.30 15.52 -14.74
N ARG A 104 21.33 16.10 -15.40
CA ARG A 104 22.15 15.41 -16.41
C ARG A 104 23.53 15.15 -15.82
N PHE A 105 23.90 13.88 -15.66
CA PHE A 105 25.21 13.47 -15.15
C PHE A 105 25.64 12.12 -15.77
N PRO A 106 26.96 11.86 -15.90
CA PRO A 106 27.45 10.60 -16.46
C PRO A 106 27.03 9.41 -15.59
N GLY A 107 26.60 8.30 -16.21
CA GLY A 107 26.19 7.08 -15.50
C GLY A 107 24.75 7.06 -14.98
N LYS A 108 23.97 8.14 -15.13
CA LYS A 108 22.55 8.24 -14.71
C LYS A 108 21.69 7.03 -15.08
N LYS A 109 21.81 6.53 -16.32
CA LYS A 109 21.06 5.35 -16.78
C LYS A 109 21.46 4.09 -16.03
N ILE A 110 22.76 3.88 -15.79
CA ILE A 110 23.28 2.71 -15.08
C ILE A 110 22.77 2.70 -13.64
N VAL A 111 22.87 3.84 -12.94
CA VAL A 111 22.35 3.98 -11.57
C VAL A 111 20.87 3.64 -11.51
N PHE A 112 20.07 4.18 -12.44
CA PHE A 112 18.64 3.88 -12.49
C PHE A 112 18.36 2.40 -12.75
N PHE A 113 19.09 1.77 -13.68
CA PHE A 113 18.97 0.33 -13.95
C PHE A 113 19.31 -0.51 -12.72
N LEU A 114 20.39 -0.20 -11.99
CA LEU A 114 20.75 -0.91 -10.77
C LEU A 114 19.65 -0.82 -9.71
N ILE A 115 19.05 0.35 -9.53
CA ILE A 115 17.94 0.55 -8.59
C ILE A 115 16.77 -0.35 -8.96
N ILE A 116 16.29 -0.32 -10.20
CA ILE A 116 15.13 -1.13 -10.60
C ILE A 116 15.44 -2.64 -10.63
N SER A 117 16.70 -3.03 -10.88
CA SER A 117 17.11 -4.43 -10.80
C SER A 117 16.93 -5.02 -9.40
N THR A 118 16.97 -4.20 -8.34
CA THR A 118 16.70 -4.69 -6.98
C THR A 118 15.25 -5.20 -6.81
N LEU A 119 14.31 -4.71 -7.62
CA LEU A 119 12.91 -5.17 -7.61
C LEU A 119 12.75 -6.61 -8.15
N MET A 120 13.77 -7.14 -8.83
CA MET A 120 13.77 -8.51 -9.32
C MET A 120 14.11 -9.52 -8.21
N ILE A 121 14.65 -9.06 -7.07
CA ILE A 121 15.00 -9.91 -5.94
C ILE A 121 13.75 -10.10 -5.08
N PRO A 122 13.27 -11.34 -4.89
CA PRO A 122 12.12 -11.60 -4.02
C PRO A 122 12.47 -11.26 -2.57
N THR A 123 11.59 -10.52 -1.92
CA THR A 123 11.80 -10.01 -0.55
C THR A 123 11.96 -11.12 0.48
N GLU A 124 11.35 -12.27 0.22
CA GLU A 124 11.40 -13.46 1.07
C GLU A 124 12.84 -14.00 1.21
N MET A 125 13.65 -13.89 0.14
CA MET A 125 15.05 -14.30 0.16
C MET A 125 15.93 -13.37 1.00
N LEU A 126 15.50 -12.12 1.22
CA LEU A 126 16.24 -11.11 1.96
C LEU A 126 15.99 -11.17 3.48
N VAL A 127 14.98 -11.92 3.93
CA VAL A 127 14.62 -12.01 5.36
C VAL A 127 15.78 -12.54 6.21
N ILE A 128 16.47 -13.61 5.78
CA ILE A 128 17.61 -14.18 6.50
C ILE A 128 18.79 -13.19 6.55
N PRO A 129 19.24 -12.61 5.42
CA PRO A 129 20.25 -11.56 5.42
C PRO A 129 19.90 -10.37 6.33
N TRP A 130 18.66 -9.87 6.25
CA TRP A 130 18.20 -8.75 7.08
C TRP A 130 18.22 -9.09 8.56
N TYR A 131 17.82 -10.31 8.94
CA TYR A 131 17.91 -10.77 10.32
C TYR A 131 19.37 -10.88 10.80
N ALA A 132 20.26 -11.45 9.98
CA ALA A 132 21.68 -11.55 10.32
C ALA A 132 22.31 -10.16 10.52
N MET A 133 21.99 -9.21 9.64
CA MET A 133 22.39 -7.80 9.75
C MET A 133 21.82 -7.14 11.00
N ALA A 134 20.51 -7.29 11.25
CA ALA A 134 19.86 -6.73 12.43
C ALA A 134 20.48 -7.28 13.73
N ARG A 135 20.85 -8.56 13.76
CA ARG A 135 21.57 -9.16 14.89
C ARG A 135 22.96 -8.57 15.08
N ALA A 136 23.74 -8.46 14.01
CA ALA A 136 25.08 -7.88 14.06
C ALA A 136 25.06 -6.41 14.54
N LEU A 137 24.06 -5.65 14.09
CA LEU A 137 23.89 -4.23 14.43
C LEU A 137 23.08 -3.99 15.71
N LYS A 138 22.70 -5.05 16.43
CA LYS A 138 21.87 -4.99 17.66
C LYS A 138 20.52 -4.29 17.48
N TRP A 139 19.93 -4.40 16.28
CA TRP A 139 18.60 -3.87 15.94
C TRP A 139 17.46 -4.86 16.21
N VAL A 140 17.77 -6.07 16.67
CA VAL A 140 16.78 -7.10 16.99
C VAL A 140 15.82 -6.59 18.06
N ASN A 141 14.52 -6.84 17.87
CA ASN A 141 13.43 -6.38 18.75
C ASN A 141 13.32 -4.84 18.88
N THR A 142 13.68 -4.10 17.83
CA THR A 142 13.50 -2.64 17.77
C THR A 142 12.66 -2.24 16.56
N TYR A 143 11.98 -1.08 16.62
CA TYR A 143 11.28 -0.52 15.46
C TYR A 143 12.23 -0.31 14.28
N TRP A 144 13.45 0.15 14.55
CA TRP A 144 14.46 0.40 13.54
C TRP A 144 14.81 -0.87 12.74
N GLY A 145 14.93 -2.02 13.42
CA GLY A 145 15.22 -3.29 12.75
C GLY A 145 14.16 -3.71 11.73
N ILE A 146 12.90 -3.31 11.92
CA ILE A 146 11.80 -3.59 10.98
C ILE A 146 11.67 -2.49 9.92
N MET A 147 11.91 -1.21 10.28
CA MET A 147 11.78 -0.08 9.36
C MET A 147 12.92 0.00 8.35
N PHE A 148 14.17 -0.24 8.80
CA PHE A 148 15.37 0.03 8.02
C PHE A 148 15.36 -0.55 6.58
N PRO A 149 14.95 -1.81 6.35
CA PRO A 149 14.93 -2.37 5.00
C PRO A 149 14.03 -1.62 4.01
N GLY A 150 13.01 -0.90 4.50
CA GLY A 150 12.02 -0.20 3.68
C GLY A 150 12.17 1.32 3.65
N MET A 151 13.23 1.90 4.25
CA MET A 151 13.39 3.35 4.37
C MET A 151 13.56 4.06 3.02
N ILE A 152 14.03 3.34 2.00
CA ILE A 152 14.17 3.79 0.61
C ILE A 152 13.59 2.68 -0.26
N SER A 153 12.72 3.03 -1.21
CA SER A 153 12.05 2.04 -2.07
C SER A 153 12.49 2.19 -3.52
N ALA A 154 12.99 1.11 -4.12
CA ALA A 154 13.29 1.12 -5.55
C ALA A 154 12.03 1.38 -6.41
N PHE A 155 10.86 0.92 -5.96
CA PHE A 155 9.60 1.20 -6.64
C PHE A 155 9.18 2.66 -6.45
N GLY A 156 9.36 3.22 -5.25
CA GLY A 156 9.07 4.64 -5.01
C GLY A 156 9.98 5.55 -5.83
N VAL A 157 11.28 5.26 -5.90
CA VAL A 157 12.23 5.98 -6.79
C VAL A 157 11.79 5.88 -8.25
N PHE A 158 11.42 4.68 -8.70
CA PHE A 158 10.91 4.47 -10.06
C PHE A 158 9.68 5.33 -10.34
N LEU A 159 8.68 5.27 -9.46
CA LEU A 159 7.42 6.00 -9.62
C LEU A 159 7.65 7.52 -9.61
N MET A 160 8.43 8.03 -8.66
CA MET A 160 8.77 9.45 -8.55
C MET A 160 9.48 9.94 -9.81
N ARG A 161 10.47 9.19 -10.30
CA ARG A 161 11.16 9.51 -11.55
C ARG A 161 10.19 9.54 -12.73
N GLN A 162 9.32 8.52 -12.86
CA GLN A 162 8.37 8.45 -13.97
C GLN A 162 7.41 9.65 -13.96
N PHE A 163 6.84 9.98 -12.80
CA PHE A 163 5.95 11.13 -12.65
C PHE A 163 6.67 12.44 -12.99
N MET A 164 7.82 12.71 -12.35
CA MET A 164 8.57 13.96 -12.53
C MET A 164 9.12 14.13 -13.95
N SER A 165 9.34 13.03 -14.68
CA SER A 165 9.75 13.10 -16.10
C SER A 165 8.63 13.57 -17.02
N THR A 166 7.36 13.52 -16.60
CA THR A 166 6.22 14.04 -17.40
C THR A 166 6.04 15.54 -17.25
N ILE A 167 6.63 16.15 -16.23
CA ILE A 167 6.59 17.60 -16.01
C ILE A 167 7.53 18.26 -17.04
N PRO A 168 7.08 19.25 -17.85
CA PRO A 168 7.94 19.97 -18.78
C PRO A 168 9.10 20.70 -18.06
N ASP A 169 10.26 20.76 -18.70
CA ASP A 169 11.43 21.48 -18.14
C ASP A 169 11.20 23.00 -18.12
N ASP A 170 10.44 23.54 -19.08
CA ASP A 170 10.09 24.97 -19.16
C ASP A 170 9.43 25.52 -17.87
N LEU A 171 8.68 24.69 -17.15
CA LEU A 171 8.04 25.08 -15.88
C LEU A 171 9.06 25.23 -14.74
N ILE A 172 10.18 24.52 -14.82
CA ILE A 172 11.27 24.58 -13.83
C ILE A 172 12.17 25.76 -14.17
N ASP A 173 12.46 25.99 -15.46
CA ASP A 173 13.30 27.10 -15.91
C ASP A 173 12.64 28.48 -15.70
N ALA A 174 11.30 28.53 -15.58
CA ALA A 174 10.55 29.75 -15.33
C ALA A 174 10.42 30.14 -13.84
N ALA A 175 10.80 29.27 -12.90
CA ALA A 175 10.68 29.46 -11.45
C ALA A 175 11.97 30.00 -10.83
#